data_AF-A0AA45L3P0-F1
#
_entry.id   AF-A0AA45L3P0-F1
#
_cell.length_a   1.000
_cell.length_b   1.000
_cell.length_c   1.000
_cell.angle_alpha   90.00
_cell.angle_beta   90.00
_cell.angle_gamma   90.00
#
_symmetry.space_group_name_H-M   'P 1'
#
loop_
_entity.id
_entity.type
_entity.pdbx_description
1 polymer ?
#
loop_
_entity_poly.entity_id
_entity_poly.type
_entity_poly.pdbx_seq_one_letter_code
_entity_poly.pdbx_strand_id
1 'polypeptide(L)'
;MNQSASTAGIGDWDAAVDAAFGAYVREVAEVGAPRLFAVVEEIGDRSDARVVGYGLEYADRAESAAVGGGVRMSSEDAEGARQLFEITGGNRAHLVWVGGPAEVVGEDG
;
A
#
# COMPACT_ATOMS: atom_id res chain seq x y z
N MET A 1 -9.56 -47.56 37.66
CA MET A 1 -9.31 -46.12 37.51
C MET A 1 -8.86 -45.88 36.08
N ASN A 2 -9.76 -45.34 35.24
CA ASN A 2 -9.52 -45.09 33.82
C ASN A 2 -9.12 -43.62 33.66
N GLN A 3 -7.90 -43.36 33.17
CA GLN A 3 -7.47 -42.06 32.68
C GLN A 3 -7.02 -42.26 31.23
N SER A 4 -7.97 -42.22 30.30
CA SER A 4 -7.69 -42.04 28.87
C SER A 4 -8.17 -40.64 28.51
N ALA A 5 -7.29 -39.65 28.66
CA ALA A 5 -7.55 -38.31 28.18
C ALA A 5 -7.49 -38.33 26.65
N SER A 6 -8.59 -37.91 26.04
CA SER A 6 -8.81 -37.87 24.60
C SER A 6 -7.74 -37.02 23.88
N THR A 7 -6.88 -37.66 23.08
CA THR A 7 -5.87 -36.99 22.23
C THR A 7 -6.48 -36.44 20.93
N ALA A 8 -7.74 -36.74 20.62
CA ALA A 8 -8.40 -36.33 19.37
C ALA A 8 -8.85 -34.84 19.33
N GLY A 9 -8.63 -34.07 20.40
CA GLY A 9 -9.09 -32.68 20.50
C GLY A 9 -7.99 -31.62 20.55
N ILE A 10 -6.70 -31.97 20.45
CA ILE A 10 -5.62 -30.98 20.66
C ILE A 10 -5.18 -30.30 19.34
N GLY A 11 -5.27 -30.97 18.19
CA GLY A 11 -4.83 -30.41 16.89
C GLY A 11 -5.85 -29.54 16.15
N ASP A 12 -7.15 -29.77 16.37
CA ASP A 12 -8.24 -29.00 15.73
C ASP A 12 -8.34 -27.57 16.30
N TRP A 13 -8.09 -27.43 17.61
CA TRP A 13 -8.07 -26.14 18.29
C TRP A 13 -6.87 -25.29 17.89
N ASP A 14 -5.72 -25.92 17.64
CA ASP A 14 -4.50 -25.24 17.18
C ASP A 14 -4.69 -24.66 15.77
N ALA A 15 -5.24 -25.44 14.84
CA ALA A 15 -5.56 -24.96 13.48
C ALA A 15 -6.63 -23.85 13.48
N ALA A 16 -7.64 -23.94 14.34
CA ALA A 16 -8.64 -22.89 14.49
C ALA A 16 -8.06 -21.61 15.10
N VAL A 17 -7.14 -21.73 16.07
CA VAL A 17 -6.40 -20.61 16.66
C VAL A 17 -5.48 -19.96 15.64
N ASP A 18 -4.76 -20.74 14.85
CA ASP A 18 -3.90 -20.24 13.76
C ASP A 18 -4.71 -19.49 12.71
N ALA A 19 -5.88 -20.01 12.31
CA ALA A 19 -6.77 -19.35 11.38
C ALA A 19 -7.34 -18.03 11.95
N ALA A 20 -7.76 -18.04 13.22
CA ALA A 20 -8.25 -16.84 13.89
C ALA A 20 -7.16 -15.77 14.03
N PHE A 21 -5.94 -16.18 14.38
CA PHE A 21 -4.79 -15.28 14.43
C PHE A 21 -4.43 -14.74 13.04
N GLY A 22 -4.46 -15.57 12.00
CA GLY A 22 -4.24 -15.13 10.62
C GLY A 22 -5.27 -14.10 10.15
N ALA A 23 -6.55 -14.28 10.50
CA ALA A 23 -7.59 -13.29 10.23
C ALA A 23 -7.33 -11.96 10.95
N TYR A 24 -6.94 -12.03 12.24
CA TYR A 24 -6.58 -10.84 13.01
C TYR A 24 -5.36 -10.10 12.43
N VAL A 25 -4.30 -10.82 12.04
CA VAL A 25 -3.11 -10.22 11.41
C VAL A 25 -3.50 -9.49 10.12
N ARG A 26 -4.39 -10.07 9.32
CA ARG A 26 -4.91 -9.44 8.10
C ARG A 26 -5.69 -8.17 8.40
N GLU A 27 -6.58 -8.20 9.39
CA GLU A 27 -7.35 -7.03 9.81
C GLU A 27 -6.42 -5.88 10.25
N VAL A 28 -5.42 -6.18 11.09
CA VAL A 28 -4.43 -5.18 11.52
C VAL A 28 -3.67 -4.60 10.33
N ALA A 29 -3.29 -5.43 9.35
CA ALA A 29 -2.60 -4.97 8.15
C ALA A 29 -3.49 -4.07 7.28
N GLU A 30 -4.79 -4.40 7.12
CA GLU A 30 -5.74 -3.61 6.34
C GLU A 30 -6.04 -2.25 7.00
N VAL A 31 -6.19 -2.20 8.32
CA VAL A 31 -6.39 -0.94 9.08
C VAL A 31 -5.17 -0.03 8.99
N GLY A 32 -3.97 -0.59 9.01
CA GLY A 32 -2.72 0.16 8.95
C GLY A 32 -2.17 0.39 7.54
N ALA A 33 -2.88 -0.05 6.50
CA ALA A 33 -2.36 -0.03 5.13
C ALA A 33 -2.16 1.42 4.63
N PRO A 34 -0.94 1.82 4.27
CA PRO A 34 -0.72 3.13 3.67
C PRO A 34 -1.31 3.18 2.25
N ARG A 35 -1.67 4.38 1.80
CA ARG A 35 -2.24 4.59 0.47
C ARG A 35 -1.11 4.60 -0.57
N LEU A 36 -1.24 3.76 -1.59
CA LEU A 36 -0.28 3.71 -2.70
C LEU A 36 -0.51 4.86 -3.67
N PHE A 37 0.57 5.52 -4.07
CA PHE A 37 0.56 6.52 -5.13
C PHE A 37 1.72 6.34 -6.12
N ALA A 38 1.56 6.94 -7.29
CA ALA A 38 2.56 7.05 -8.32
C ALA A 38 2.85 8.54 -8.60
N VAL A 39 4.09 8.83 -8.97
CA VAL A 39 4.50 10.14 -9.49
C VAL A 39 4.76 10.00 -10.98
N VAL A 40 4.03 10.77 -11.77
CA VAL A 40 4.03 10.70 -13.23
C VAL A 40 4.56 12.01 -13.80
N GLU A 41 5.62 11.93 -14.59
CA GLU A 41 6.25 13.09 -15.22
C GLU A 41 5.75 13.28 -16.65
N GLU A 42 5.48 14.52 -17.04
CA GLU A 42 5.21 14.90 -18.43
C GLU A 42 6.48 14.79 -19.28
N ILE A 43 6.38 14.23 -20.48
CA ILE A 43 7.48 14.16 -21.45
C ILE A 43 7.14 15.04 -22.67
N GLY A 44 8.07 15.93 -23.03
CA GLY A 44 7.92 16.83 -24.17
C GLY A 44 6.78 17.84 -23.99
N ASP A 45 6.08 18.19 -25.07
CA ASP A 45 4.96 19.15 -25.06
C ASP A 45 3.64 18.50 -24.59
N ARG A 46 3.66 17.81 -23.44
CA ARG A 46 2.52 17.05 -22.87
C ARG A 46 1.97 15.94 -23.77
N SER A 47 2.76 15.49 -24.74
CA SER A 47 2.36 14.45 -25.69
C SER A 47 2.50 13.04 -25.12
N ASP A 48 3.28 12.88 -24.05
CA ASP A 48 3.60 11.60 -23.43
C ASP A 48 3.85 11.77 -21.92
N ALA A 49 3.78 10.67 -21.17
CA ALA A 49 3.99 10.64 -19.73
C ALA A 49 4.60 9.32 -19.28
N ARG A 50 5.44 9.37 -18.25
CA ARG A 50 6.03 8.16 -17.64
C ARG A 50 5.96 8.20 -16.12
N VAL A 51 5.92 7.02 -15.51
CA VAL A 51 6.08 6.90 -14.07
C VAL A 51 7.56 7.08 -13.72
N VAL A 52 7.85 8.05 -12.86
CA VAL A 52 9.21 8.32 -12.38
C VAL A 52 9.43 7.79 -10.96
N GLY A 53 8.35 7.58 -10.20
CA GLY A 53 8.42 7.03 -8.85
C GLY A 53 7.10 6.46 -8.36
N TYR A 54 7.20 5.65 -7.31
CA TYR A 54 6.07 5.16 -6.53
C TYR A 54 6.28 5.51 -5.06
N GLY A 55 5.20 5.66 -4.32
CA GLY A 55 5.27 5.88 -2.88
C GLY A 55 4.04 5.40 -2.11
N LEU A 56 4.21 5.38 -0.80
CA LEU A 56 3.19 5.02 0.18
C LEU A 56 2.97 6.23 1.08
N GLU A 57 1.73 6.70 1.19
CA GLU A 57 1.34 7.71 2.18
C GLU A 57 0.82 7.00 3.44
N TYR A 58 1.60 7.15 4.51
CA TYR A 58 1.20 6.83 5.87
C TYR A 58 0.43 8.02 6.47
N ALA A 59 -0.20 7.79 7.62
CA ALA A 59 -0.94 8.85 8.30
C ALA A 59 -0.08 10.08 8.70
N ASP A 60 1.23 9.90 8.83
CA ASP A 60 2.17 10.90 9.35
C ASP A 60 3.26 11.34 8.36
N ARG A 61 3.42 10.64 7.23
CA ARG A 61 4.47 10.89 6.23
C ARG A 61 4.20 10.17 4.92
N ALA A 62 4.91 10.55 3.87
CA ALA A 62 5.03 9.75 2.67
C ALA A 62 6.47 9.26 2.44
N GLU A 63 6.59 8.03 1.96
CA GLU A 63 7.85 7.41 1.56
C GLU A 63 7.76 7.05 0.07
N SER A 64 8.75 7.46 -0.72
CA SER A 64 8.76 7.22 -2.16
C SER A 64 10.12 6.79 -2.68
N ALA A 65 10.13 6.11 -3.82
CA ALA A 65 11.34 5.65 -4.49
C ALA A 65 11.23 5.86 -6.01
N ALA A 66 12.34 6.25 -6.63
CA ALA A 66 12.42 6.39 -8.08
C ALA A 66 12.42 5.01 -8.77
N VAL A 67 11.70 4.86 -9.88
CA VAL A 67 11.61 3.59 -10.65
C VAL A 67 12.96 3.15 -11.21
N GLY A 68 13.84 4.11 -11.54
CA GLY A 68 15.21 3.84 -11.98
C GLY A 68 16.18 3.39 -10.87
N GLY A 69 15.70 3.31 -9.62
CA GLY A 69 16.54 3.06 -8.45
C GLY A 69 17.35 4.29 -8.03
N GLY A 70 18.16 4.14 -6.98
CA GLY A 70 19.17 5.13 -6.57
C GLY A 70 18.69 6.25 -5.65
N VAL A 71 17.39 6.53 -5.57
CA VAL A 71 16.85 7.59 -4.69
C VAL A 71 15.59 7.10 -3.97
N ARG A 72 15.63 7.17 -2.64
CA ARG A 72 14.46 7.06 -1.75
C ARG A 72 14.27 8.39 -1.06
N MET A 73 13.03 8.85 -0.99
CA MET A 73 12.68 10.16 -0.45
C MET A 73 11.60 9.99 0.62
N SER A 74 11.70 10.81 1.66
CA SER A 74 10.68 10.95 2.69
C SER A 74 10.17 12.38 2.65
N SER A 75 8.86 12.56 2.82
CA SER A 75 8.19 13.86 2.82
C SER A 75 7.02 13.84 3.81
N GLU A 76 6.48 15.02 4.13
CA GLU A 76 5.35 15.15 5.05
C GLU A 76 4.08 14.46 4.52
N ASP A 77 3.87 14.48 3.20
CA ASP A 77 2.75 13.84 2.51
C ASP A 77 3.12 13.50 1.05
N ALA A 78 2.22 12.87 0.30
CA ALA A 78 2.45 12.49 -1.09
C ALA A 78 2.58 13.71 -2.03
N GLU A 79 2.01 14.85 -1.67
CA GLU A 79 2.13 16.08 -2.45
C GLU A 79 3.54 16.69 -2.31
N GLY A 80 4.12 16.61 -1.11
CA GLY A 80 5.53 16.89 -0.87
C GLY A 80 6.45 15.95 -1.64
N ALA A 81 6.10 14.66 -1.73
CA ALA A 81 6.85 13.71 -2.56
C ALA A 81 6.81 14.12 -4.04
N ARG A 82 5.63 14.45 -4.58
CA ARG A 82 5.47 14.95 -5.96
C ARG A 82 6.36 16.16 -6.22
N GLN A 83 6.35 17.15 -5.33
CA GLN A 83 7.19 18.34 -5.44
C GLN A 83 8.69 18.02 -5.46
N LEU A 84 9.14 17.07 -4.64
CA LEU A 84 10.54 16.63 -4.65
C LEU A 84 10.94 15.99 -5.98
N PHE A 85 10.05 15.21 -6.60
CA PHE A 85 10.28 14.67 -7.95
C PHE A 85 10.33 15.77 -9.01
N GLU A 86 9.48 16.80 -8.93
CA GLU A 86 9.57 17.95 -9.86
C GLU A 86 10.91 18.68 -9.72
N ILE A 87 11.34 18.95 -8.49
CA ILE A 87 12.61 19.66 -8.21
C ILE A 87 13.81 18.86 -8.72
N THR A 88 13.79 17.54 -8.59
CA THR A 88 14.92 16.67 -8.96
C THR A 88 14.92 16.26 -10.44
N GLY A 89 13.75 16.07 -11.05
CA GLY A 89 13.59 15.69 -12.46
C GLY A 89 13.57 16.88 -13.43
N GLY A 90 13.24 18.08 -12.95
CA GLY A 90 13.19 19.31 -13.75
C GLY A 90 11.96 19.42 -14.66
N ASN A 91 11.07 18.45 -14.63
CA ASN A 91 9.85 18.37 -15.42
C ASN A 91 8.62 18.42 -14.50
N ARG A 92 7.47 18.80 -15.06
CA ARG A 92 6.21 18.79 -14.33
C ARG A 92 5.82 17.36 -13.97
N ALA A 93 5.44 17.15 -12.72
CA ALA A 93 5.04 15.86 -12.19
C ALA A 93 3.65 15.92 -11.54
N HIS A 94 2.95 14.80 -11.66
CA HIS A 94 1.58 14.61 -11.22
C HIS A 94 1.51 13.49 -10.18
N LEU A 95 0.75 13.74 -9.11
CA LEU A 95 0.44 12.73 -8.11
C LEU A 95 -0.79 11.93 -8.53
N VAL A 96 -0.67 10.61 -8.58
CA VAL A 96 -1.75 9.70 -8.94
C VAL A 96 -1.94 8.64 -7.86
N TRP A 97 -3.12 8.59 -7.25
CA TRP A 97 -3.48 7.52 -6.31
C TRP A 97 -3.73 6.20 -7.04
N VAL A 98 -3.12 5.12 -6.58
CA VAL A 98 -3.22 3.78 -7.20
C VAL A 98 -4.04 2.87 -6.30
N GLY A 99 -4.97 2.14 -6.89
CA GLY A 99 -5.83 1.22 -6.12
C GLY A 99 -6.77 1.98 -5.18
N GLY A 100 -7.39 3.06 -5.66
CA GLY A 100 -8.46 3.76 -4.95
C GLY A 100 -9.53 2.78 -4.43
N PRO A 101 -10.40 3.21 -3.49
CA PRO A 101 -11.47 2.34 -3.02
C PRO A 101 -12.17 1.74 -4.24
N ALA A 102 -12.31 0.41 -4.26
CA ALA A 102 -13.10 -0.24 -5.29
C ALA A 102 -14.42 0.52 -5.36
N GLU A 103 -14.65 1.20 -6.47
CA GLU A 103 -15.92 1.87 -6.70
C GLU A 103 -16.95 0.75 -6.57
N VAL A 104 -17.74 0.76 -5.50
CA VAL A 104 -18.95 -0.05 -5.44
C VAL A 104 -19.81 0.51 -6.56
N VAL A 105 -19.72 -0.11 -7.73
CA VAL A 105 -20.67 0.06 -8.81
C VAL A 105 -22.00 -0.30 -8.18
N GLY A 106 -22.77 0.72 -7.82
CA GLY A 106 -24.12 0.55 -7.30
C GLY A 106 -24.89 -0.25 -8.34
N GLU A 107 -25.31 -1.46 -7.97
CA GLU A 107 -26.35 -2.18 -8.69
C GLU A 107 -27.67 -1.47 -8.41
N ASP A 108 -27.86 -0.30 -9.04
CA ASP A 108 -29.18 0.34 -9.12
C ASP A 108 -29.97 -0.38 -10.22
N GLY A 109 -30.73 -1.40 -9.80
CA GLY A 109 -31.73 -2.11 -10.60
C GLY A 109 -33.12 -2.02 -9.96
#